data_AF-A0A086LTJ0-F1
#
_entry.id   AF-A0A086LTJ0-F1
#
_cell.length_a   1.000
_cell.length_b   1.000
_cell.length_c   1.000
_cell.angle_alpha   90.00
_cell.angle_beta   90.00
_cell.angle_gamma   90.00
#
_symmetry.space_group_name_H-M   'P 1'
#
loop_
_entity.id
_entity.type
_entity.pdbx_description
1 polymer ?
#
loop_
_entity_poly.entity_id
_entity_poly.type
_entity_poly.pdbx_seq_one_letter_code
_entity_poly.pdbx_strand_id
1 'polypeptide(L)'
;VKKRFFEDVFSSLVVHTNFETVKCVLIAGPGFMKDEFLEFLHREAVKRGCKDFISRKQMFVTASASTAHKQALTELLADPSVMALLENTKAVRHAQRLQEFYRLLNRTLETSTGSDKRNLTCYGPGQVATAVDVGAVASLLITDGLLRSSDTAERRRFLRLVEEVERTGGEVLTFSDQHTSGEQLNMLSGVAAILKFPIDDFLEDEEDAAGDETRKRED
;
A
#
# COMPACT_ATOMS: atom_id res chain seq x y z
N VAL A 1 -2.51 -11.97 34.25
CA VAL A 1 -2.68 -12.08 32.78
C VAL A 1 -1.89 -11.01 32.04
N LYS A 2 -2.16 -9.70 32.25
CA LYS A 2 -1.44 -8.58 31.59
C LYS A 2 0.09 -8.67 31.63
N LYS A 3 0.69 -8.92 32.80
CA LYS A 3 2.15 -8.95 32.96
C LYS A 3 2.83 -10.06 32.14
N ARG A 4 2.24 -11.26 32.14
CA ARG A 4 2.74 -12.42 31.37
C ARG A 4 2.66 -12.14 29.87
N PHE A 5 1.54 -11.56 29.41
CA PHE A 5 1.40 -11.11 28.03
C PHE A 5 2.49 -10.09 27.63
N PHE A 6 2.78 -9.09 28.47
CA PHE A 6 3.85 -8.13 28.19
C PHE A 6 5.24 -8.77 28.16
N GLU A 7 5.52 -9.75 29.02
CA GLU A 7 6.78 -10.51 29.00
C GLU A 7 6.94 -11.35 27.73
N ASP A 8 5.84 -11.97 27.27
CA ASP A 8 5.82 -12.77 26.03
C ASP A 8 6.07 -11.87 24.80
N VAL A 9 5.38 -10.72 24.72
CA VAL A 9 5.56 -9.74 23.63
C VAL A 9 6.96 -9.14 23.64
N PHE A 10 7.49 -8.80 24.81
CA PHE A 10 8.86 -8.29 24.95
C PHE A 10 9.90 -9.32 24.46
N SER A 11 9.73 -10.58 24.86
CA SER A 11 10.65 -11.66 24.45
C SER A 11 10.58 -11.88 22.95
N SER A 12 9.39 -11.86 22.35
CA SER A 12 9.21 -11.94 20.91
C SER A 12 9.87 -10.77 20.17
N LEU A 13 9.72 -9.54 20.67
CA LEU A 13 10.32 -8.35 20.09
C LEU A 13 11.85 -8.45 20.04
N VAL A 14 12.49 -8.88 21.14
CA VAL A 14 13.95 -9.04 21.22
C VAL A 14 14.47 -10.14 20.28
N VAL A 15 13.72 -11.23 20.11
CA VAL A 15 14.13 -12.34 19.23
C VAL A 15 14.01 -11.99 17.75
N HIS A 16 12.96 -11.28 17.35
CA HIS A 16 12.64 -11.07 15.94
C HIS A 16 13.13 -9.73 15.38
N THR A 17 13.61 -8.82 16.24
CA THR A 17 13.93 -7.44 15.83
C THR A 17 15.42 -7.17 16.00
N ASN A 18 16.12 -6.89 14.90
CA ASN A 18 17.47 -6.34 14.96
C ASN A 18 17.41 -4.81 15.07
N PHE A 19 17.59 -4.29 16.28
CA PHE A 19 17.51 -2.86 16.60
C PHE A 19 18.61 -2.00 15.97
N GLU A 20 19.66 -2.60 15.39
CA GLU A 20 20.65 -1.85 14.60
C GLU A 20 20.10 -1.44 13.23
N THR A 21 19.21 -2.27 12.66
CA THR A 21 18.64 -2.07 11.31
C THR A 21 17.32 -1.31 11.32
N VAL A 22 16.59 -1.35 12.43
CA VAL A 22 15.26 -0.75 12.56
C VAL A 22 15.38 0.73 12.88
N LYS A 23 14.69 1.57 12.09
CA LYS A 23 14.67 3.03 12.27
C LYS A 23 13.68 3.50 13.33
N CYS A 24 12.55 2.81 13.47
CA CYS A 24 11.44 3.17 14.35
C CYS A 24 10.66 1.91 14.73
N VAL A 25 10.22 1.82 15.98
CA VAL A 25 9.33 0.77 16.48
C VAL A 25 8.01 1.41 16.87
N LEU A 26 6.97 1.11 16.10
CA LEU A 26 5.62 1.60 16.35
C LEU A 26 4.88 0.65 17.30
N ILE A 27 4.39 1.19 18.42
CA ILE A 27 3.56 0.49 19.38
C ILE A 27 2.15 1.04 19.27
N ALA A 28 1.24 0.24 18.72
CA ALA A 28 -0.12 0.67 18.49
C ALA A 28 -1.15 -0.26 19.13
N GLY A 29 -2.24 0.34 19.62
CA GLY A 29 -3.35 -0.38 20.21
C GLY A 29 -4.44 0.57 20.71
N PRO A 30 -5.64 0.05 20.99
CA PRO A 30 -6.74 0.85 21.52
C PRO A 30 -6.48 1.25 22.98
N GLY A 31 -6.84 2.49 23.33
CA GLY A 31 -6.78 3.00 24.70
C GLY A 31 -5.36 3.17 25.24
N PHE A 32 -5.19 2.95 26.55
CA PHE A 32 -3.95 3.25 27.30
C PHE A 32 -2.96 2.08 27.37
N MET A 33 -3.31 0.92 26.82
CA MET A 33 -2.50 -0.29 26.94
C MET A 33 -1.14 -0.19 26.23
N LYS A 34 -1.07 0.61 25.15
CA LYS A 34 0.18 0.94 24.44
C LYS A 34 1.16 1.71 25.32
N ASP A 35 0.64 2.64 26.12
CA ASP A 35 1.43 3.50 27.00
C ASP A 35 1.91 2.70 28.23
N GLU A 36 1.02 1.90 28.83
CA GLU A 36 1.37 0.92 29.87
C GLU A 36 2.47 -0.05 29.40
N PHE A 37 2.38 -0.54 28.16
CA PHE A 37 3.37 -1.44 27.59
C PHE A 37 4.71 -0.75 27.36
N LEU A 38 4.72 0.49 26.84
CA LEU A 38 5.96 1.26 26.65
C LEU A 38 6.70 1.49 27.99
N GLU A 39 5.96 1.82 29.06
CA GLU A 39 6.57 1.95 30.39
C GLU A 39 7.12 0.61 30.91
N PHE A 40 6.41 -0.50 30.66
CA PHE A 40 6.87 -1.84 31.02
C PHE A 40 8.16 -2.20 30.26
N LEU A 41 8.18 -1.94 28.95
CA LEU A 41 9.31 -2.16 28.05
C LEU A 41 10.57 -1.42 28.54
N HIS A 42 10.43 -0.15 28.93
CA HIS A 42 11.53 0.63 29.49
C HIS A 42 12.03 0.08 30.83
N ARG A 43 11.12 -0.32 31.73
CA ARG A 43 11.50 -0.92 33.02
C ARG A 43 12.24 -2.24 32.83
N GLU A 44 11.77 -3.09 31.93
CA GLU A 44 12.35 -4.40 31.69
C GLU A 44 13.68 -4.32 30.95
N ALA A 45 13.82 -3.39 30.00
CA ALA A 45 15.09 -3.12 29.32
C ALA A 45 16.20 -2.67 30.29
N VAL A 46 15.85 -1.85 31.29
CA VAL A 46 16.79 -1.42 32.35
C VAL A 46 17.20 -2.61 33.22
N LYS A 47 16.24 -3.46 33.62
CA LYS A 47 16.53 -4.66 34.44
C LYS A 47 17.43 -5.66 33.73
N ARG A 48 17.24 -5.86 32.43
CA ARG A 48 18.03 -6.80 31.62
C ARG A 48 19.35 -6.21 31.10
N GLY A 49 19.59 -4.91 31.33
CA GLY A 49 20.83 -4.25 30.91
C GLY A 49 20.95 -4.08 29.38
N CYS A 50 19.84 -4.04 28.65
CA CYS A 50 19.83 -3.83 27.20
C CYS A 50 20.21 -2.38 26.87
N LYS A 51 21.51 -2.10 26.70
CA LYS A 51 22.02 -0.75 26.41
C LYS A 51 21.39 -0.16 25.14
N ASP A 52 21.14 -0.97 24.13
CA ASP A 52 20.54 -0.53 22.86
C ASP A 52 19.14 0.07 23.04
N PHE A 53 18.34 -0.51 23.94
CA PHE A 53 17.00 0.01 24.28
C PHE A 53 17.05 1.33 25.03
N ILE A 54 18.02 1.47 25.94
CA ILE A 54 18.14 2.65 26.81
C ILE A 54 18.65 3.84 26.01
N SER A 55 19.62 3.63 25.13
CA SER A 55 20.16 4.68 24.25
C SER A 55 19.19 5.10 23.15
N ARG A 56 18.28 4.21 22.73
CA ARG A 56 17.32 4.46 21.63
C ARG A 56 15.87 4.60 22.10
N LYS A 57 15.64 5.16 23.30
CA LYS A 57 14.27 5.39 23.81
C LYS A 57 13.36 6.14 22.83
N GLN A 58 13.93 7.11 22.09
CA GLN A 58 13.19 7.95 21.14
C GLN A 58 12.75 7.19 19.87
N MET A 59 13.22 5.95 19.66
CA MET A 59 12.83 5.09 18.54
C MET A 59 11.44 4.47 18.73
N PHE A 60 10.95 4.40 19.98
CA PHE A 60 9.65 3.83 20.29
C PHE A 60 8.59 4.91 20.23
N VAL A 61 7.66 4.75 19.28
CA VAL A 61 6.57 5.68 19.05
C VAL A 61 5.27 4.98 19.40
N THR A 62 4.42 5.63 20.19
CA THR A 62 3.06 5.15 20.45
C THR A 62 2.08 5.77 19.45
N ALA A 63 1.14 4.96 18.97
CA ALA A 63 0.09 5.44 18.09
C ALA A 63 -1.26 4.80 18.42
N SER A 64 -2.34 5.54 18.20
CA SER A 64 -3.69 5.04 18.47
C SER A 64 -4.15 4.19 17.31
N ALA A 65 -4.64 2.99 17.60
CA ALA A 65 -5.21 2.09 16.61
C ALA A 65 -6.65 1.73 17.00
N SER A 66 -7.56 1.73 16.02
CA SER A 66 -8.96 1.32 16.24
C SER A 66 -9.09 -0.16 16.61
N THR A 67 -8.20 -1.01 16.07
CA THR A 67 -8.19 -2.47 16.29
C THR A 67 -6.77 -3.00 16.46
N ALA A 68 -6.63 -4.23 16.97
CA ALA A 68 -5.34 -4.94 17.08
C ALA A 68 -5.04 -5.85 15.87
N HIS A 69 -5.76 -5.68 14.76
CA HIS A 69 -5.63 -6.51 13.57
C HIS A 69 -4.77 -5.82 12.50
N LYS A 70 -4.33 -6.59 11.48
CA LYS A 70 -3.46 -6.08 10.40
C LYS A 70 -4.01 -4.84 9.69
N GLN A 71 -5.33 -4.69 9.62
CA GLN A 71 -5.99 -3.52 9.01
C GLN A 71 -5.67 -2.20 9.72
N ALA A 72 -5.47 -2.24 11.04
CA ALA A 72 -5.09 -1.05 11.80
C ALA A 72 -3.70 -0.52 11.40
N LEU A 73 -2.83 -1.36 10.83
CA LEU A 73 -1.54 -0.92 10.33
C LEU A 73 -1.71 0.09 9.19
N THR A 74 -2.69 -0.13 8.30
CA THR A 74 -3.00 0.82 7.21
C THR A 74 -3.51 2.15 7.75
N GLU A 75 -4.39 2.12 8.75
CA GLU A 75 -4.90 3.32 9.43
C GLU A 75 -3.77 4.11 10.10
N LEU A 76 -2.88 3.42 10.81
CA LEU A 76 -1.72 4.02 11.48
C LEU A 76 -0.74 4.65 10.49
N LEU A 77 -0.51 4.00 9.35
CA LEU A 77 0.33 4.55 8.29
C LEU A 77 -0.32 5.74 7.57
N ALA A 78 -1.63 5.96 7.72
CA ALA A 78 -2.32 7.13 7.19
C ALA A 78 -2.26 8.33 8.15
N ASP A 79 -1.95 8.13 9.43
CA ASP A 79 -1.85 9.20 10.44
C ASP A 79 -0.65 10.12 10.11
N PRO A 80 -0.86 11.44 9.93
CA PRO A 80 0.20 12.40 9.64
C PRO A 80 1.34 12.41 10.66
N SER A 81 1.02 12.15 11.94
CA SER A 81 2.01 12.13 13.03
C SER A 81 2.99 10.98 12.88
N VAL A 82 2.49 9.79 12.52
CA VAL A 82 3.27 8.58 12.27
C VAL A 82 3.98 8.66 10.91
N MET A 83 3.33 9.25 9.91
CA MET A 83 3.92 9.49 8.58
C MET A 83 5.18 10.35 8.64
N ALA A 84 5.20 11.42 9.42
CA ALA A 84 6.38 12.27 9.58
C ALA A 84 7.57 11.50 10.21
N LEU A 85 7.28 10.56 11.10
CA LEU A 85 8.30 9.68 11.71
C LEU A 85 8.76 8.55 10.78
N LEU A 86 7.89 8.15 9.85
CA LEU A 86 8.11 7.04 8.91
C LEU A 86 8.37 7.49 7.47
N GLU A 87 8.61 8.79 7.24
CA GLU A 87 8.63 9.47 5.94
C GLU A 87 9.61 8.84 4.92
N ASN A 88 10.56 8.05 5.40
CA ASN A 88 11.55 7.32 4.59
C ASN A 88 11.34 5.79 4.53
N THR A 89 10.11 5.31 4.72
CA THR A 89 9.77 3.88 4.68
C THR A 89 8.99 3.56 3.41
N LYS A 90 9.40 2.53 2.66
CA LYS A 90 8.72 2.12 1.41
C LYS A 90 7.21 1.88 1.60
N ALA A 91 6.82 1.33 2.75
CA ALA A 91 5.41 1.07 3.08
C ALA A 91 4.55 2.33 3.12
N VAL A 92 5.08 3.46 3.62
CA VAL A 92 4.36 4.74 3.66
C VAL A 92 4.11 5.26 2.25
N ARG A 93 5.13 5.24 1.38
CA ARG A 93 4.99 5.65 -0.02
C ARG A 93 3.94 4.81 -0.76
N HIS A 94 3.95 3.50 -0.53
CA HIS A 94 2.96 2.59 -1.11
C HIS A 94 1.54 2.93 -0.65
N ALA A 95 1.34 3.15 0.66
CA ALA A 95 0.04 3.52 1.21
C ALA A 95 -0.46 4.88 0.67
N GLN A 96 0.41 5.89 0.63
CA GLN A 96 0.11 7.23 0.11
C GLN A 96 -0.36 7.18 -1.36
N ARG A 97 0.37 6.47 -2.22
CA ARG A 97 0.04 6.39 -3.65
C ARG A 97 -1.22 5.59 -3.91
N LEU A 98 -1.47 4.53 -3.13
CA LEU A 98 -2.73 3.80 -3.22
C LEU A 98 -3.91 4.64 -2.75
N GLN A 99 -3.77 5.42 -1.67
CA GLN A 99 -4.81 6.34 -1.21
C GLN A 99 -5.07 7.46 -2.23
N GLU A 100 -4.01 7.99 -2.85
CA GLU A 100 -4.13 8.97 -3.93
C GLU A 100 -4.87 8.39 -5.13
N PHE A 101 -4.56 7.16 -5.53
CA PHE A 101 -5.27 6.43 -6.59
C PHE A 101 -6.78 6.33 -6.28
N TYR A 102 -7.16 5.86 -5.09
CA TYR A 102 -8.58 5.77 -4.70
C TYR A 102 -9.26 7.14 -4.68
N ARG A 103 -8.56 8.19 -4.25
CA ARG A 103 -9.11 9.56 -4.24
C ARG A 103 -9.39 10.06 -5.65
N LEU A 104 -8.48 9.80 -6.59
CA LEU A 104 -8.65 10.17 -8.00
C LEU A 104 -9.77 9.35 -8.65
N LEU A 105 -9.81 8.05 -8.39
CA LEU A 105 -10.88 7.16 -8.86
C LEU A 105 -12.26 7.64 -8.39
N ASN A 106 -12.42 7.92 -7.10
CA ASN A 106 -13.68 8.41 -6.55
C ASN A 106 -14.11 9.76 -7.14
N ARG A 107 -13.16 10.68 -7.35
CA ARG A 107 -13.44 11.97 -8.00
C ARG A 107 -13.94 11.79 -9.44
N THR A 108 -13.33 10.86 -10.17
CA THR A 108 -13.75 10.51 -11.53
C THR A 108 -15.18 9.98 -11.53
N LEU A 109 -15.52 9.07 -10.60
CA LEU A 109 -16.87 8.53 -10.44
C LEU A 109 -17.92 9.60 -10.09
N GLU A 110 -17.59 10.59 -9.26
CA GLU A 110 -18.49 11.71 -8.93
C GLU A 110 -18.75 12.66 -10.12
N THR A 111 -17.79 12.76 -11.04
CA THR A 111 -17.84 13.70 -12.19
C THR A 111 -18.55 13.09 -13.41
N SER A 112 -18.93 11.82 -13.36
CA SER A 112 -19.65 11.06 -14.42
C SER A 112 -20.99 11.66 -14.87
N THR A 113 -21.49 12.70 -14.18
CA THR A 113 -22.75 13.41 -14.51
C THR A 113 -22.53 14.70 -15.31
N GLY A 114 -21.28 15.09 -15.60
CA GLY A 114 -20.94 16.34 -16.30
C GLY A 114 -19.92 16.15 -17.41
N SER A 115 -20.00 16.99 -18.44
CA SER A 115 -19.30 16.92 -19.74
C SER A 115 -17.76 17.03 -19.74
N ASP A 116 -17.08 16.77 -18.62
CA ASP A 116 -15.63 16.93 -18.46
C ASP A 116 -15.01 15.62 -17.93
N LYS A 117 -15.04 14.57 -18.77
CA LYS A 117 -14.53 13.22 -18.48
C LYS A 117 -13.00 13.20 -18.39
N ARG A 118 -12.44 13.68 -17.28
CA ARG A 118 -10.99 13.60 -17.01
C ARG A 118 -10.68 12.35 -16.18
N ASN A 119 -10.63 11.20 -16.84
CA ASN A 119 -10.22 9.94 -16.22
C ASN A 119 -8.70 9.91 -16.05
N LEU A 120 -8.22 10.24 -14.84
CA LEU A 120 -6.79 10.28 -14.51
C LEU A 120 -6.27 8.98 -13.88
N THR A 121 -7.11 7.94 -13.83
CA THR A 121 -6.78 6.64 -13.26
C THR A 121 -7.25 5.53 -14.18
N CYS A 122 -6.44 4.50 -14.35
CA CYS A 122 -6.83 3.27 -15.02
C CYS A 122 -6.41 2.05 -14.19
N TYR A 123 -7.11 0.94 -14.37
CA TYR A 123 -6.79 -0.32 -13.71
C TYR A 123 -7.06 -1.48 -14.66
N GLY A 124 -6.38 -2.60 -14.45
CA GLY A 124 -6.46 -3.74 -15.36
C GLY A 124 -5.36 -3.76 -16.43
N PRO A 125 -4.96 -4.96 -16.87
CA PRO A 125 -3.82 -5.13 -17.78
C PRO A 125 -4.06 -4.60 -19.19
N GLY A 126 -5.32 -4.45 -19.63
CA GLY A 126 -5.68 -3.85 -20.92
C GLY A 126 -5.47 -2.34 -20.89
N GLN A 127 -6.24 -1.65 -20.06
CA GLN A 127 -6.20 -0.19 -19.92
C GLN A 127 -4.79 0.32 -19.56
N VAL A 128 -4.11 -0.35 -18.63
CA VAL A 128 -2.75 0.05 -18.25
C VAL A 128 -1.77 -0.11 -19.42
N ALA A 129 -1.90 -1.13 -20.27
CA ALA A 129 -1.04 -1.28 -21.43
C ALA A 129 -1.21 -0.11 -22.42
N THR A 130 -2.46 0.24 -22.75
CA THR A 130 -2.77 1.41 -23.60
C THR A 130 -2.21 2.70 -23.00
N ALA A 131 -2.33 2.87 -21.68
CA ALA A 131 -1.80 4.05 -20.99
C ALA A 131 -0.28 4.16 -21.06
N VAL A 132 0.43 3.03 -20.99
CA VAL A 132 1.89 2.96 -21.11
C VAL A 132 2.33 3.27 -22.53
N ASP A 133 1.63 2.72 -23.54
CA ASP A 133 1.95 2.95 -24.96
C ASP A 133 1.81 4.42 -25.36
N VAL A 134 0.80 5.12 -24.83
CA VAL A 134 0.60 6.57 -25.01
C VAL A 134 1.58 7.41 -24.18
N GLY A 135 2.28 6.81 -23.21
CA GLY A 135 3.19 7.50 -22.31
C GLY A 135 2.49 8.41 -21.28
N ALA A 136 1.21 8.14 -21.01
CA ALA A 136 0.40 8.93 -20.10
C ALA A 136 0.64 8.58 -18.63
N VAL A 137 1.35 7.49 -18.32
CA VAL A 137 1.53 7.01 -16.94
C VAL A 137 2.45 7.95 -16.13
N ALA A 138 1.92 8.46 -15.02
CA ALA A 138 2.68 9.17 -13.99
C ALA A 138 3.22 8.19 -12.94
N SER A 139 2.36 7.29 -12.46
CA SER A 139 2.74 6.29 -11.46
C SER A 139 2.09 4.95 -11.77
N LEU A 140 2.89 3.90 -11.90
CA LEU A 140 2.45 2.52 -12.08
C LEU A 140 2.45 1.82 -10.73
N LEU A 141 1.31 1.23 -10.36
CA LEU A 141 1.13 0.41 -9.18
C LEU A 141 1.00 -1.05 -9.64
N ILE A 142 1.92 -1.91 -9.23
CA ILE A 142 1.92 -3.33 -9.61
C ILE A 142 2.20 -4.23 -8.41
N THR A 143 1.51 -5.36 -8.31
CA THR A 143 1.82 -6.36 -7.28
C THR A 143 2.98 -7.26 -7.69
N ASP A 144 3.77 -7.65 -6.68
CA ASP A 144 4.92 -8.52 -6.85
C ASP A 144 4.55 -9.96 -7.24
N GLY A 145 3.30 -10.38 -6.97
CA GLY A 145 2.70 -11.59 -7.50
C GLY A 145 2.67 -11.64 -9.03
N LEU A 146 2.24 -10.56 -9.69
CA LEU A 146 2.19 -10.48 -11.16
C LEU A 146 3.59 -10.52 -11.80
N LEU A 147 4.58 -9.92 -11.13
CA LEU A 147 5.98 -9.97 -11.58
C LEU A 147 6.64 -11.34 -11.37
N ARG A 148 6.06 -12.19 -10.52
CA ARG A 148 6.53 -13.55 -10.21
C ARG A 148 5.55 -14.64 -10.65
N SER A 149 4.61 -14.31 -11.55
CA SER A 149 3.67 -15.27 -12.11
C SER A 149 4.40 -16.48 -12.71
N SER A 150 3.80 -17.66 -12.57
CA SER A 150 4.30 -18.91 -13.15
C SER A 150 4.17 -18.91 -14.67
N ASP A 151 3.23 -18.14 -15.22
CA ASP A 151 3.14 -17.93 -16.65
C ASP A 151 4.27 -16.98 -17.12
N THR A 152 5.14 -17.54 -17.95
CA THR A 152 6.28 -16.82 -18.50
C THR A 152 5.83 -15.75 -19.50
N ALA A 153 4.71 -15.94 -20.20
CA ALA A 153 4.20 -14.97 -21.17
C ALA A 153 3.67 -13.72 -20.46
N GLU A 154 2.81 -13.92 -19.45
CA GLU A 154 2.29 -12.86 -18.59
C GLU A 154 3.40 -12.11 -17.86
N ARG A 155 4.34 -12.82 -17.24
CA ARG A 155 5.48 -12.20 -16.55
C ARG A 155 6.30 -11.30 -17.48
N ARG A 156 6.60 -11.75 -18.70
CA ARG A 156 7.33 -10.92 -19.68
C ARG A 156 6.54 -9.69 -20.09
N ARG A 157 5.20 -9.78 -20.18
CA ARG A 157 4.35 -8.63 -20.51
C ARG A 157 4.44 -7.55 -19.43
N PHE A 158 4.30 -7.91 -18.16
CA PHE A 158 4.38 -6.95 -17.06
C PHE A 158 5.78 -6.38 -16.85
N LEU A 159 6.83 -7.18 -17.06
CA LEU A 159 8.21 -6.68 -17.02
C LEU A 159 8.45 -5.62 -18.11
N ARG A 160 7.97 -5.86 -19.34
CA ARG A 160 8.04 -4.85 -20.42
C ARG A 160 7.28 -3.58 -20.05
N LEU A 161 6.09 -3.68 -19.46
CA LEU A 161 5.33 -2.50 -19.02
C LEU A 161 6.10 -1.68 -17.98
N VAL A 162 6.75 -2.34 -17.02
CA VAL A 162 7.59 -1.67 -16.02
C VAL A 162 8.76 -0.94 -16.70
N GLU A 163 9.48 -1.61 -17.59
CA GLU A 163 10.61 -1.01 -18.33
C GLU A 163 10.18 0.20 -19.17
N GLU A 164 9.04 0.14 -19.85
CA GLU A 164 8.51 1.24 -20.67
C GLU A 164 8.08 2.46 -19.83
N VAL A 165 7.48 2.23 -18.66
CA VAL A 165 7.13 3.31 -17.73
C VAL A 165 8.39 3.99 -17.20
N GLU A 166 9.40 3.21 -16.80
CA GLU A 166 10.68 3.76 -16.36
C GLU A 166 11.37 4.56 -17.48
N ARG A 167 11.34 4.07 -18.73
CA ARG A 167 11.88 4.75 -19.91
C ARG A 167 11.18 6.09 -20.18
N THR A 168 9.88 6.15 -19.94
CA THR A 168 9.05 7.37 -20.10
C THR A 168 9.17 8.33 -18.91
N GLY A 169 9.92 7.94 -17.87
CA GLY A 169 10.12 8.73 -16.65
C GLY A 169 8.90 8.72 -15.72
N GLY A 170 8.05 7.69 -15.80
CA GLY A 170 7.03 7.41 -14.79
C GLY A 170 7.60 6.71 -13.58
N GLU A 171 6.93 6.84 -12.43
CA GLU A 171 7.34 6.17 -11.19
C GLU A 171 6.72 4.77 -11.10
N VAL A 172 7.53 3.74 -10.85
CA VAL A 172 7.03 2.37 -10.64
C VAL A 172 7.07 2.02 -9.16
N LEU A 173 5.91 1.61 -8.63
CA LEU A 173 5.73 1.17 -7.25
C LEU A 173 5.32 -0.30 -7.23
N THR A 174 6.20 -1.14 -6.71
CA THR A 174 5.94 -2.58 -6.55
C THR A 174 5.39 -2.88 -5.16
N PHE A 175 4.14 -3.34 -5.11
CA PHE A 175 3.43 -3.70 -3.88
C PHE A 175 3.67 -5.17 -3.54
N SER A 176 3.84 -5.48 -2.25
CA SER A 176 3.94 -6.87 -1.82
C SER A 176 2.56 -7.45 -1.52
N ASP A 177 2.27 -8.64 -2.05
CA ASP A 177 1.04 -9.38 -1.77
C ASP A 177 0.83 -9.67 -0.27
N GLN A 178 1.92 -9.69 0.51
CA GLN A 178 1.87 -9.93 1.95
C GLN A 178 1.52 -8.68 2.77
N HIS A 179 1.40 -7.53 2.12
CA HIS A 179 1.03 -6.27 2.74
C HIS A 179 -0.43 -5.91 2.39
N THR A 180 -1.14 -5.26 3.32
CA THR A 180 -2.55 -4.86 3.14
C THR A 180 -2.78 -4.01 1.89
N SER A 181 -1.80 -3.18 1.52
CA SER A 181 -1.86 -2.39 0.28
C SER A 181 -1.73 -3.24 -1.00
N GLY A 182 -1.01 -4.37 -0.95
CA GLY A 182 -0.96 -5.33 -2.06
C GLY A 182 -2.25 -6.14 -2.16
N GLU A 183 -2.84 -6.56 -1.03
CA GLU A 183 -4.16 -7.20 -1.00
C GLU A 183 -5.24 -6.29 -1.64
N GLN A 184 -5.22 -4.98 -1.32
CA GLN A 184 -6.11 -3.99 -1.92
C GLN A 184 -5.90 -3.84 -3.42
N LEU A 185 -4.65 -3.77 -3.88
CA LEU A 185 -4.35 -3.66 -5.31
C LEU A 185 -4.74 -4.93 -6.07
N ASN A 186 -4.59 -6.12 -5.47
CA ASN A 186 -5.03 -7.38 -6.06
C ASN A 186 -6.55 -7.46 -6.24
N MET A 187 -7.34 -6.82 -5.36
CA MET A 187 -8.79 -6.67 -5.60
C MET A 187 -9.10 -5.83 -6.85
N LEU A 188 -8.18 -4.97 -7.26
CA LEU A 188 -8.24 -4.17 -8.49
C LEU A 188 -7.41 -4.79 -9.62
N SER A 189 -7.43 -6.12 -9.77
CA SER A 189 -6.66 -6.92 -10.77
C SER A 189 -5.14 -6.99 -10.57
N GLY A 190 -4.58 -6.38 -9.54
CA GLY A 190 -3.15 -6.42 -9.22
C GLY A 190 -2.30 -5.39 -9.99
N VAL A 191 -2.89 -4.68 -10.95
CA VAL A 191 -2.22 -3.63 -11.73
C VAL A 191 -3.13 -2.40 -11.88
N ALA A 192 -2.57 -1.23 -11.58
CA ALA A 192 -3.25 0.06 -11.71
C ALA A 192 -2.25 1.17 -12.06
N ALA A 193 -2.73 2.26 -12.65
CA ALA A 193 -1.89 3.41 -12.96
C ALA A 193 -2.61 4.74 -12.73
N ILE A 194 -1.83 5.73 -12.29
CA ILE A 194 -2.21 7.13 -12.21
C ILE A 194 -1.63 7.82 -13.45
N LEU A 195 -2.44 8.61 -14.14
CA LEU A 195 -2.11 9.24 -15.42
C LEU A 195 -1.79 10.73 -15.25
N LYS A 196 -0.89 11.25 -16.11
CA LYS A 196 -0.52 12.67 -16.23
C LYS A 196 -1.61 13.48 -16.93
N PHE A 197 -2.27 12.86 -17.90
CA PHE A 197 -3.34 13.43 -18.70
C PHE A 197 -4.39 12.33 -18.99
N PRO A 198 -5.66 12.70 -19.17
CA PRO A 198 -6.72 11.74 -19.47
C PRO A 198 -6.51 11.14 -20.87
N ILE A 199 -6.95 9.89 -21.04
CA ILE A 199 -7.01 9.21 -22.35
C ILE A 199 -8.49 8.93 -22.63
N ASP A 200 -8.96 9.33 -23.80
CA ASP A 200 -10.36 9.18 -24.22
C ASP A 200 -10.71 7.72 -24.59
N ASP A 201 -9.71 6.94 -25.03
CA ASP A 201 -9.85 5.56 -25.52
C ASP A 201 -10.34 4.54 -24.48
N PHE A 202 -10.37 4.87 -23.18
CA PHE A 202 -10.93 3.96 -22.16
C PHE A 202 -12.45 3.79 -22.24
N LEU A 203 -13.13 4.64 -23.02
CA LEU A 203 -14.59 4.65 -23.15
C LEU A 203 -15.09 3.59 -24.15
N GLU A 204 -14.24 3.11 -25.07
CA GLU A 204 -14.65 2.10 -26.05
C GLU A 204 -14.79 0.70 -25.41
N ASP A 205 -13.94 0.38 -24.43
CA ASP A 205 -13.97 -0.92 -23.72
C ASP A 205 -15.22 -1.09 -22.82
N GLU A 206 -15.81 -0.01 -22.30
CA GLU A 206 -17.06 -0.08 -21.51
C GLU A 206 -18.30 -0.30 -22.38
N GLU A 207 -18.33 0.27 -23.60
CA GLU A 207 -19.45 0.08 -24.54
C GLU A 207 -19.48 -1.34 -25.12
N ASP A 208 -18.31 -1.95 -25.37
CA ASP A 208 -18.20 -3.32 -25.89
C ASP A 208 -18.61 -4.38 -24.84
N ALA A 209 -18.32 -4.16 -23.56
CA ALA A 209 -18.75 -5.06 -22.48
C ALA A 209 -20.28 -5.02 -22.25
N ALA A 210 -20.91 -3.85 -22.42
CA ALA A 210 -22.37 -3.70 -22.33
C ALA A 210 -23.11 -4.33 -23.54
N GLY A 211 -22.47 -4.39 -24.71
CA GLY A 211 -23.02 -5.00 -25.93
C GLY A 211 -23.02 -6.54 -25.95
N ASP A 212 -22.13 -7.21 -25.21
CA ASP A 212 -22.09 -8.69 -25.15
C ASP A 212 -23.10 -9.27 -24.15
N GLU A 213 -23.45 -8.54 -23.07
CA GLU A 213 -24.52 -8.97 -22.15
C GLU A 213 -25.92 -8.90 -22.77
N THR A 214 -26.15 -7.98 -23.72
CA THR A 214 -27.46 -7.87 -24.39
C THR A 214 -27.68 -9.00 -25.39
N ARG A 215 -26.64 -9.50 -26.06
CA ARG A 215 -26.77 -10.63 -27.01
C ARG A 215 -26.97 -11.99 -26.33
N LYS A 216 -26.44 -12.18 -25.12
CA LYS A 216 -26.61 -13.46 -24.39
C LYS A 216 -27.97 -13.63 -23.69
N ARG A 217 -28.83 -12.61 -23.68
CA ARG A 217 -30.18 -12.70 -23.09
C ARG A 217 -31.30 -12.94 -24.10
N GLU A 218 -30.99 -12.91 -25.40
CA GLU A 218 -31.98 -13.09 -26.47
C GLU A 218 -31.87 -14.43 -27.24
N ASP A 219 -30.91 -15.29 -26.89
CA ASP A 219 -30.79 -16.67 -27.41
C ASP A 219 -31.24 -17.75 -26.39
#